data_AF-A0A534AF97-F1
#
_entry.id   AF-A0A534AF97-F1
#
_cell.length_a   1.000
_cell.length_b   1.000
_cell.length_c   1.000
_cell.angle_alpha   90.00
_cell.angle_beta   90.00
_cell.angle_gamma   90.00
#
_symmetry.space_group_name_H-M   'P 1'
#
loop_
_entity.id
_entity.type
_entity.pdbx_description
1 polymer ?
#
loop_
_entity_poly.entity_id
_entity_poly.type
_entity_poly.pdbx_seq_one_letter_code
_entity_poly.pdbx_strand_id
1 'polypeptide(L)'
;MNSKKPQPQEDTKLPRDHALVLLRKLADDDLFRHHFEKNPVQALRDIGVPKELVNKAKGLKPMKLADKRVFLEALLLLIDELLCVYLSMIAPCMQVSTSINGKNRTNEVLFEAP
;
A
#
# COMPACT_ATOMS: atom_id res chain seq x y z
N MET A 1 -4.49 30.35 28.58
CA MET A 1 -4.77 28.94 28.27
C MET A 1 -4.09 28.62 26.95
N ASN A 2 -2.93 27.97 26.98
CA ASN A 2 -2.16 27.67 25.78
C ASN A 2 -2.64 26.35 25.19
N SER A 3 -3.58 26.42 24.24
CA SER A 3 -4.03 25.27 23.47
C SER A 3 -2.92 24.83 22.52
N LYS A 4 -2.06 23.91 22.97
CA LYS A 4 -1.17 23.16 22.08
C LYS A 4 -2.04 22.40 21.08
N LYS A 5 -2.10 22.86 19.84
CA LYS A 5 -2.56 22.04 18.70
C LYS A 5 -1.81 20.70 18.77
N PRO A 6 -2.47 19.54 18.61
CA PRO A 6 -1.75 18.28 18.52
C PRO A 6 -0.84 18.37 17.31
N GLN A 7 0.48 18.38 17.54
CA GLN A 7 1.45 18.24 16.46
C GLN A 7 1.16 16.90 15.76
N PRO A 8 1.28 16.81 14.42
CA PRO A 8 1.19 15.53 13.74
C PRO A 8 2.26 14.64 14.36
N GLN A 9 1.82 13.58 15.05
CA GLN A 9 2.72 12.50 15.40
C GLN A 9 3.31 12.05 14.06
N GLU A 10 4.63 12.07 13.93
CA GLU A 10 5.27 11.32 12.85
C GLU A 10 5.01 9.86 13.13
N ASP A 11 3.82 9.40 12.75
CA ASP A 11 3.45 8.00 12.77
C ASP A 11 4.48 7.33 11.89
N THR A 12 5.34 6.54 12.53
CA THR A 12 6.31 5.70 11.83
C THR A 12 5.49 4.70 11.04
N LYS A 13 5.18 5.06 9.79
CA LYS A 13 4.35 4.25 8.91
C LYS A 13 5.13 3.00 8.54
N LEU A 14 4.45 1.87 8.65
CA LEU A 14 4.98 0.62 8.15
C LEU A 14 5.12 0.74 6.62
N PRO A 15 6.25 0.32 6.01
CA PRO A 15 6.38 0.30 4.56
C PRO A 15 5.23 -0.47 3.93
N ARG A 16 4.73 0.01 2.78
CA ARG A 16 3.50 -0.49 2.15
C ARG A 16 3.51 -2.01 1.94
N ASP A 17 4.63 -2.58 1.49
CA ASP A 17 4.77 -4.02 1.26
C ASP A 17 4.58 -4.85 2.54
N HIS A 18 5.16 -4.38 3.65
CA HIS A 18 5.02 -5.03 4.95
C HIS A 18 3.60 -4.86 5.50
N ALA A 19 2.94 -3.74 5.21
CA ALA A 19 1.54 -3.52 5.57
C ALA A 19 0.60 -4.47 4.80
N LEU A 20 0.85 -4.71 3.51
CA LEU A 20 0.10 -5.68 2.72
C LEU A 20 0.25 -7.10 3.27
N VAL A 21 1.49 -7.53 3.57
CA VAL A 21 1.76 -8.85 4.15
C VAL A 21 1.08 -8.99 5.51
N LEU A 22 1.17 -7.96 6.36
CA LEU A 22 0.52 -7.95 7.66
C LEU A 22 -1.00 -8.07 7.54
N LEU A 23 -1.64 -7.24 6.72
CA LEU A 23 -3.10 -7.26 6.53
C LEU A 23 -3.57 -8.61 5.96
N ARG A 24 -2.84 -9.16 4.98
CA ARG A 24 -3.10 -10.51 4.45
C ARG A 24 -3.07 -11.57 5.55
N LYS A 25 -2.02 -11.56 6.37
CA LYS A 25 -1.85 -12.52 7.46
C LYS A 25 -2.91 -12.37 8.55
N LEU A 26 -3.30 -11.14 8.90
CA LEU A 26 -4.36 -10.90 9.88
C LEU A 26 -5.77 -11.27 9.38
N ALA A 27 -5.99 -11.27 8.07
CA ALA A 27 -7.25 -11.66 7.46
C ALA A 27 -7.38 -13.18 7.26
N ASP A 28 -6.31 -13.86 6.83
CA ASP A 28 -6.36 -15.25 6.37
C ASP A 28 -5.73 -16.28 7.35
N ASP A 29 -4.82 -15.87 8.23
CA ASP A 29 -4.00 -16.78 9.06
C ASP A 29 -4.33 -16.63 10.56
N ASP A 30 -5.26 -17.47 11.02
CA ASP A 30 -5.74 -17.46 12.42
C ASP A 30 -4.61 -17.76 13.44
N LEU A 31 -3.62 -18.57 13.07
CA LEU A 31 -2.46 -18.87 13.93
C LEU A 31 -1.57 -17.64 14.08
N PHE A 32 -1.26 -16.97 12.96
CA PHE A 32 -0.51 -15.72 12.98
C PHE A 32 -1.27 -14.65 13.77
N ARG A 33 -2.58 -14.56 13.58
CA ARG A 33 -3.43 -13.60 14.30
C ARG A 33 -3.36 -13.81 15.80
N HIS A 34 -3.51 -15.04 16.29
CA HIS A 34 -3.35 -15.36 17.71
C HIS A 34 -1.95 -15.06 18.23
N HIS A 35 -0.92 -15.32 17.41
CA HIS A 35 0.46 -14.97 17.74
C HIS A 35 0.64 -13.45 17.86
N PHE A 36 0.08 -12.67 16.93
CA PHE A 36 0.12 -11.21 16.94
C PHE A 36 -0.60 -10.62 18.16
N GLU A 37 -1.75 -11.19 18.55
CA GLU A 37 -2.48 -10.76 19.76
C GLU A 37 -1.66 -10.95 21.04
N LYS A 38 -0.82 -11.99 21.10
CA LYS A 38 0.03 -12.31 22.25
C LYS A 38 1.39 -11.62 22.24
N ASN A 39 2.01 -11.51 21.08
CA ASN A 39 3.35 -10.95 20.92
C ASN A 39 3.47 -10.23 19.57
N PRO A 40 2.91 -9.01 19.46
CA PRO A 40 2.90 -8.29 18.19
C PRO A 40 4.31 -7.92 17.71
N VAL A 41 5.25 -7.69 18.64
CA VAL A 41 6.65 -7.39 18.34
C VAL A 41 7.33 -8.56 17.62
N GLN A 42 7.13 -9.78 18.11
CA GLN A 42 7.71 -10.96 17.49
C GLN A 42 6.99 -11.28 16.18
N ALA A 43 5.66 -11.21 16.14
CA ALA A 43 4.89 -11.44 14.91
C ALA A 43 5.30 -10.51 13.76
N LEU A 44 5.58 -9.23 14.05
CA LEU A 44 6.11 -8.29 13.05
C LEU A 44 7.51 -8.67 12.56
N ARG A 45 8.38 -9.20 13.44
CA ARG A 45 9.70 -9.69 13.04
C ARG A 45 9.59 -10.94 12.17
N ASP A 46 8.64 -11.83 12.46
CA ASP A 46 8.44 -13.07 11.70
C ASP A 46 8.02 -12.82 10.25
N ILE A 47 7.31 -11.72 9.99
CA ILE A 47 6.98 -11.27 8.62
C ILE A 47 8.08 -10.38 8.00
N GLY A 48 9.24 -10.28 8.64
CA GLY A 48 10.42 -9.59 8.10
C GLY A 48 10.53 -8.10 8.40
N VAL A 49 9.67 -7.52 9.26
CA VAL A 49 9.77 -6.09 9.59
C VAL A 49 11.09 -5.82 10.34
N PRO A 50 11.90 -4.86 9.85
CA PRO A 50 13.16 -4.48 10.50
C PRO A 50 12.98 -4.10 11.97
N LYS A 51 13.89 -4.58 12.83
CA LYS A 51 13.87 -4.35 14.28
C LYS A 51 13.81 -2.86 14.64
N GLU A 52 14.43 -2.00 13.83
CA GLU A 52 14.41 -0.55 13.99
C GLU A 52 12.99 0.03 13.90
N LEU A 53 12.19 -0.44 12.95
CA LEU A 53 10.80 -0.01 12.77
C LEU A 53 9.92 -0.55 13.90
N VAL A 54 10.11 -1.82 14.29
CA VAL A 54 9.39 -2.41 15.41
C VAL A 54 9.69 -1.68 16.73
N ASN A 55 10.95 -1.28 16.96
CA ASN A 55 11.34 -0.53 18.15
C ASN A 55 10.81 0.92 18.15
N LYS A 56 10.63 1.53 16.98
CA LYS A 56 10.00 2.85 16.83
C LYS A 56 8.50 2.82 17.06
N ALA A 57 7.86 1.67 16.83
CA ALA A 57 6.43 1.49 17.07
C ALA A 57 6.12 1.51 18.57
N LYS A 58 5.77 2.71 19.08
CA LYS A 58 5.30 2.88 20.45
C LYS A 58 3.93 2.22 20.61
N GLY A 59 3.79 1.36 21.62
CA GLY A 59 2.48 0.80 21.99
C GLY A 59 2.13 -0.56 21.39
N LEU A 60 3.07 -1.27 20.77
CA LEU A 60 2.91 -2.69 20.43
C LEU A 60 2.84 -3.52 21.71
N LYS A 61 1.63 -3.63 22.24
CA LYS A 61 1.30 -4.45 23.40
C LYS A 61 0.32 -5.54 22.97
N PRO A 62 0.30 -6.68 23.69
CA PRO A 62 -0.71 -7.70 23.48
C PRO A 62 -2.10 -7.07 23.52
N MET A 63 -2.87 -7.26 22.46
CA MET A 63 -4.21 -6.68 22.32
C MET A 63 -5.09 -7.61 21.51
N LYS A 64 -6.40 -7.56 21.77
CA LYS A 64 -7.37 -8.32 20.98
C LYS A 64 -7.66 -7.59 19.67
N LEU A 65 -7.61 -8.30 18.55
CA LEU A 65 -7.82 -7.72 17.23
C LEU A 65 -9.32 -7.67 16.87
N ALA A 66 -9.67 -6.72 15.99
CA ALA A 66 -11.00 -6.60 15.39
C ALA A 66 -11.33 -7.80 14.48
N ASP A 67 -12.57 -7.94 14.02
CA ASP A 67 -12.95 -9.06 13.14
C ASP A 67 -12.05 -9.14 11.89
N LYS A 68 -11.80 -10.36 11.39
CA LYS A 68 -10.95 -10.60 10.22
C LYS A 68 -11.44 -9.86 8.97
N ARG A 69 -12.75 -9.63 8.85
CA ARG A 69 -13.36 -8.87 7.77
C ARG A 69 -12.83 -7.44 7.68
N VAL A 70 -12.54 -6.82 8.82
CA VAL A 70 -11.99 -5.45 8.87
C VAL A 70 -10.61 -5.40 8.23
N PHE A 71 -9.77 -6.41 8.47
CA PHE A 71 -8.43 -6.48 7.85
C PHE A 71 -8.51 -6.82 6.37
N LEU A 72 -9.47 -7.65 5.97
CA LEU A 72 -9.71 -7.96 4.56
C LEU A 72 -10.20 -6.73 3.79
N GLU A 73 -11.15 -5.96 4.34
CA GLU A 73 -11.61 -4.70 3.75
C GLU A 73 -10.46 -3.69 3.60
N ALA A 74 -9.64 -3.53 4.64
CA ALA A 74 -8.46 -2.67 4.58
C ALA A 74 -7.43 -3.14 3.54
N LEU A 75 -7.24 -4.46 3.41
CA LEU A 75 -6.38 -5.05 2.38
C LEU A 75 -6.89 -4.72 0.98
N LEU A 76 -8.18 -4.90 0.74
CA LEU A 76 -8.81 -4.63 -0.56
C LEU A 76 -8.70 -3.14 -0.94
N LEU A 77 -8.91 -2.23 0.00
CA LEU A 77 -8.73 -0.79 -0.23
C LEU A 77 -7.29 -0.45 -0.64
N LEU A 78 -6.30 -1.05 0.02
CA LEU A 78 -4.89 -0.80 -0.28
C LEU A 78 -4.47 -1.39 -1.63
N ILE A 79 -5.06 -2.53 -2.03
CA ILE A 79 -4.86 -3.14 -3.35
C ILE A 79 -5.56 -2.31 -4.44
N ASP A 80 -6.76 -1.82 -4.21
CA ASP A 80 -7.50 -1.01 -5.18
C ASP A 80 -6.78 0.30 -5.50
N GLU A 81 -6.19 0.96 -4.49
CA GLU A 81 -5.32 2.12 -4.69
C GLU A 81 -4.10 1.76 -5.57
N LEU A 82 -3.53 0.56 -5.39
CA LEU A 82 -2.42 0.08 -6.20
C LEU A 82 -2.86 -0.13 -7.66
N LEU A 83 -3.99 -0.80 -7.88
CA LEU A 83 -4.54 -1.07 -9.21
C LEU A 83 -4.85 0.23 -9.95
N CYS A 84 -5.42 1.23 -9.27
CA CYS A 84 -5.66 2.55 -9.86
C CYS A 84 -4.38 3.23 -10.37
N VAL A 85 -3.28 3.13 -9.62
CA VAL A 85 -1.97 3.65 -10.04
C VAL A 85 -1.41 2.87 -11.23
N TYR A 86 -1.51 1.54 -11.24
CA TYR A 86 -1.00 0.73 -12.34
C TYR A 86 -1.81 0.89 -13.63
N LEU A 87 -3.14 1.00 -13.55
CA LEU A 87 -4.00 1.21 -14.71
C LEU A 87 -3.90 2.64 -15.27
N SER A 88 -3.51 3.61 -14.45
CA SER A 88 -3.24 4.97 -14.92
C SER A 88 -1.85 5.14 -15.55
N MET A 89 -0.98 4.13 -15.49
CA MET A 89 0.27 4.09 -16.25
C MET A 89 0.04 3.70 -17.72
N ILE A 90 -0.51 4.69 -18.45
CA ILE A 90 -0.20 5.07 -19.85
C ILE A 90 -0.53 4.03 -20.94
N ALA A 91 -1.57 4.33 -21.73
CA ALA A 91 -1.63 3.88 -23.13
C ALA A 91 -0.49 4.54 -23.91
N PRO A 92 0.38 3.79 -24.61
CA PRO A 92 1.43 4.40 -25.42
C PRO A 92 0.80 5.27 -26.52
N CYS A 93 1.21 6.54 -26.61
CA CYS A 93 0.86 7.41 -27.74
C CYS A 93 2.03 7.40 -28.72
N MET A 94 1.77 7.05 -29.98
CA MET A 94 2.78 7.10 -31.05
C MET A 94 2.47 8.29 -31.95
N GLN A 95 3.42 9.21 -32.09
CA GLN A 95 3.37 10.25 -33.11
C GLN A 95 3.91 9.69 -34.43
N VAL A 96 3.05 9.65 -35.44
CA VAL A 96 3.46 9.27 -36.80
C VAL A 96 3.54 10.52 -37.65
N SER A 97 4.75 10.83 -38.12
CA SER A 97 4.98 11.89 -39.10
C SER A 97 5.18 11.27 -40.48
N THR A 98 4.32 11.66 -41.41
CA THR A 98 4.47 11.28 -42.83
C THR A 98 4.79 12.52 -43.65
N SER A 99 5.86 12.48 -44.43
CA SER A 99 6.24 13.54 -45.38
C SER A 99 5.87 13.10 -46.79
N ILE A 100 4.92 13.80 -47.40
CA ILE A 100 4.55 13.58 -48.81
C ILE A 100 4.73 14.91 -49.52
N ASN A 101 5.60 14.94 -50.53
CA ASN A 101 5.84 16.11 -51.38
C ASN A 101 6.27 17.38 -50.60
N GLY A 102 7.15 17.23 -49.59
CA GLY A 102 7.67 18.35 -48.79
C GLY A 102 6.69 18.95 -47.78
N LYS A 103 5.47 18.38 -47.66
CA LYS A 103 4.47 18.79 -46.68
C LYS A 103 4.41 17.74 -45.57
N ASN A 104 4.82 18.14 -44.35
CA ASN A 104 4.77 17.26 -43.18
C ASN A 104 3.37 17.27 -42.57
N ARG A 105 2.77 16.10 -42.38
CA ARG A 105 1.56 15.91 -41.58
C ARG A 105 1.91 15.06 -40.37
N THR A 106 1.57 15.55 -39.19
CA THR A 106 1.69 14.82 -37.92
C THR A 106 0.31 14.41 -37.48
N ASN A 107 0.09 13.11 -37.27
CA ASN A 107 -1.14 12.59 -36.68
C ASN A 107 -0.78 11.91 -35.35
N GLU A 108 -1.57 12.18 -34.32
CA GLU A 108 -1.48 11.51 -33.02
C GLU A 108 -2.40 10.29 -33.04
N VAL A 109 -1.86 9.12 -32.73
CA VAL A 109 -2.65 7.88 -32.64
C VAL A 109 -2.65 7.42 -31.19
N LEU A 110 -3.83 7.46 -30.57
CA LEU A 110 -4.08 6.88 -29.25
C LEU A 110 -4.38 5.40 -29.44
N PHE A 111 -3.59 4.53 -28.81
CA PHE A 111 -3.83 3.09 -28.81
C PHE A 111 -4.78 2.77 -27.67
N GLU A 112 -6.06 2.57 -27.98
CA GLU A 112 -7.03 2.02 -27.03
C GLU A 112 -6.90 0.49 -26.98
N ALA A 113 -7.03 -0.10 -25.79
CA ALA A 113 -6.99 -1.54 -25.59
C ALA A 113 -8.26 -2.21 -26.17
N PRO A 114 -8.17 -3.46 -26.72
CA PRO A 114 -9.29 -4.16 -27.34
C PRO A 114 -10.39 -4.58 -26.36
#